data_AF-A0AA91FIW0-F1
#
_entry.id   AF-A0AA91FIW0-F1
#
_cell.length_a   1.000
_cell.length_b   1.000
_cell.length_c   1.000
_cell.angle_alpha   90.00
_cell.angle_beta   90.00
_cell.angle_gamma   90.00
#
_symmetry.space_group_name_H-M   'P 1'
#
loop_
_entity.id
_entity.type
_entity.pdbx_description
1 polymer ?
#
loop_
_entity_poly.entity_id
_entity_poly.type
_entity_poly.pdbx_seq_one_letter_code
_entity_poly.pdbx_strand_id
1 'polypeptide(L)'
;MGVRFTHYWFYKLEFILWHFYKTGKLKEVVSRNSDSPSVINNDLTEKWNTFKITSKNSVEHITPQNIREYDSNKDATEIDSFGNLVLLSQGMNSSFSNKTYAEKRVHFLERNKVEVDSLKSALIFSNSSLKSWSDEEIKQHCLDMLNIFNAYQHEIEQLR
;
A
#
# COMPACT_ATOMS: atom_id res chain seq x y z
N MET A 1 -8.93 15.89 -11.46
CA MET A 1 -9.90 15.59 -10.39
C MET A 1 -9.11 15.26 -9.14
N GLY A 2 -9.39 15.95 -8.03
CA GLY A 2 -8.74 15.65 -6.75
C GLY A 2 -9.26 14.32 -6.22
N VAL A 3 -8.36 13.40 -5.93
CA VAL A 3 -8.68 12.17 -5.19
C VAL A 3 -9.33 12.52 -3.85
N ARG A 4 -10.35 11.75 -3.45
CA ARG A 4 -11.17 12.00 -2.23
C ARG A 4 -10.35 12.09 -0.94
N PHE A 5 -9.12 11.56 -0.92
CA PHE A 5 -8.26 11.53 0.26
C PHE A 5 -7.15 12.59 0.19
N THR A 6 -7.04 13.40 1.24
CA THR A 6 -5.93 14.35 1.41
C THR A 6 -4.59 13.62 1.53
N HIS A 7 -3.52 14.17 0.97
CA HIS A 7 -2.15 13.61 1.07
C HIS A 7 -1.72 13.31 2.51
N TYR A 8 -2.22 14.08 3.49
CA TYR A 8 -1.99 13.86 4.91
C TYR A 8 -2.22 12.40 5.34
N TRP A 9 -3.32 11.76 4.91
CA TRP A 9 -3.64 10.40 5.33
C TRP A 9 -2.64 9.37 4.80
N PHE A 10 -2.10 9.60 3.61
CA PHE A 10 -1.04 8.77 3.06
C PHE A 10 0.26 8.95 3.87
N TYR A 11 0.70 10.19 4.10
CA TYR A 11 1.90 10.42 4.91
C TYR A 11 1.78 9.91 6.35
N LYS A 12 0.60 10.08 6.95
CA LYS A 12 0.32 9.56 8.29
C LYS A 12 0.46 8.04 8.31
N LEU A 13 -0.12 7.35 7.32
CA LEU A 13 0.01 5.89 7.21
C LEU A 13 1.47 5.46 7.01
N GLU A 14 2.20 6.10 6.08
CA GLU A 14 3.62 5.81 5.84
C GLU A 14 4.44 5.95 7.13
N PHE A 15 4.18 7.02 7.90
CA PHE A 15 4.82 7.22 9.21
C PHE A 15 4.45 6.12 10.21
N ILE A 16 3.17 5.74 10.33
CA ILE A 16 2.73 4.73 11.28
C ILE A 16 3.32 3.35 10.94
N LEU A 17 3.36 3.00 9.65
CA LEU A 17 4.00 1.76 9.18
C LEU A 17 5.48 1.74 9.53
N TRP A 18 6.18 2.85 9.29
CA TRP A 18 7.58 3.00 9.66
C TRP A 18 7.78 2.91 11.17
N HIS A 19 6.91 3.54 11.97
CA HIS A 19 6.95 3.49 13.44
C HIS A 19 6.84 2.05 13.93
N PHE A 20 5.79 1.31 13.52
CA PHE A 20 5.61 -0.07 13.93
C PHE A 20 6.71 -1.01 13.42
N TYR A 21 7.28 -0.73 12.25
CA TYR A 21 8.48 -1.42 11.79
C TYR A 21 9.67 -1.18 12.73
N LYS A 22 9.95 0.08 13.08
CA LYS A 22 11.07 0.46 13.96
C LYS A 22 10.92 -0.03 15.39
N THR A 23 9.70 -0.15 15.90
CA THR A 23 9.43 -0.67 17.24
C THR A 23 9.26 -2.20 17.27
N GLY A 24 9.39 -2.89 16.14
CA GLY A 24 9.22 -4.34 16.04
C GLY A 24 7.77 -4.84 16.13
N LYS A 25 6.77 -3.95 16.15
CA LYS A 25 5.35 -4.28 16.32
C LYS A 25 4.60 -4.52 15.00
N LEU A 26 5.26 -4.34 13.85
CA LEU A 26 4.61 -4.39 12.53
C LEU A 26 3.84 -5.69 12.29
N LYS A 27 4.44 -6.84 12.62
CA LYS A 27 3.81 -8.16 12.44
C LYS A 27 2.55 -8.30 13.31
N GLU A 28 2.53 -7.72 14.51
CA GLU A 28 1.37 -7.80 15.41
C GLU A 28 0.18 -6.97 14.90
N VAL A 29 0.46 -5.81 14.33
CA VAL A 29 -0.57 -4.88 13.83
C VAL A 29 -1.16 -5.37 12.51
N VAL A 30 -0.33 -5.98 11.66
CA VAL A 30 -0.70 -6.38 10.29
C VAL A 30 -1.26 -7.82 10.23
N SER A 31 -1.08 -8.66 11.25
CA SER A 31 -1.54 -10.07 11.26
C SER A 31 -2.92 -10.31 11.88
N ARG A 32 -3.69 -9.27 12.23
CA ARG A 32 -4.91 -9.43 13.05
C ARG A 32 -6.11 -10.12 12.37
N ASN A 33 -6.04 -10.46 11.09
CA ASN A 33 -6.98 -11.41 10.48
C ASN A 33 -6.36 -12.81 10.45
N SER A 34 -6.83 -13.69 11.35
CA SER A 34 -6.44 -15.09 11.44
C SER A 34 -6.71 -15.88 10.14
N ASP A 35 -7.69 -15.44 9.36
CA ASP A 35 -8.15 -16.14 8.14
C ASP A 35 -7.43 -15.64 6.87
N SER A 36 -6.72 -14.51 6.95
CA SER A 36 -5.95 -13.93 5.85
C SER A 36 -4.81 -13.09 6.42
N PRO A 37 -3.71 -13.72 6.86
CA PRO A 37 -2.55 -12.99 7.35
C PRO A 37 -1.97 -12.19 6.19
N SER A 38 -1.89 -10.86 6.35
CA SER A 38 -1.16 -10.05 5.38
C SER A 38 0.26 -10.60 5.30
N VAL A 39 0.64 -11.09 4.12
CA VAL A 39 1.91 -11.78 3.90
C VAL A 39 3.03 -10.75 3.91
N ILE A 40 3.44 -10.31 5.10
CA ILE A 40 4.70 -9.62 5.26
C ILE A 40 5.80 -10.67 5.14
N ASN A 41 6.30 -10.88 3.92
CA ASN A 41 7.52 -11.66 3.72
C ASN A 41 8.72 -10.83 4.23
N ASN A 42 9.62 -11.49 4.96
CA ASN A 42 10.84 -10.90 5.50
C ASN A 42 11.65 -10.18 4.40
N ASP A 43 11.75 -10.75 3.19
CA ASP A 43 12.49 -10.19 2.05
C ASP A 43 12.08 -8.75 1.68
N LEU A 44 10.81 -8.41 1.88
CA LEU A 44 10.31 -7.06 1.59
C LEU A 44 10.54 -6.11 2.75
N THR A 45 10.43 -6.59 3.99
CA THR A 45 10.68 -5.75 5.18
C THR A 45 12.15 -5.49 5.45
N GLU A 46 13.07 -6.31 4.95
CA GLU A 46 14.50 -6.06 5.10
C GLU A 46 14.89 -4.68 4.59
N LYS A 47 14.30 -4.25 3.47
CA LYS A 47 14.60 -2.96 2.85
C LYS A 47 13.85 -1.79 3.48
N TRP A 48 12.90 -2.02 4.39
CA TRP A 48 12.17 -0.93 5.05
C TRP A 48 13.06 -0.11 5.98
N ASN A 49 14.23 -0.63 6.35
CA ASN A 49 15.25 0.14 7.05
C ASN A 49 15.77 1.35 6.24
N THR A 50 15.69 1.29 4.90
CA THR A 50 16.12 2.36 3.99
C THR A 50 15.05 3.42 3.76
N PHE A 51 13.80 3.15 4.15
CA PHE A 51 12.67 4.01 3.87
C PHE A 51 12.84 5.41 4.47
N LYS A 52 12.53 6.42 3.67
CA LYS A 52 12.47 7.83 4.07
C LYS A 52 11.16 8.44 3.60
N ILE A 53 10.56 9.25 4.45
CA ILE A 53 9.44 10.10 4.04
C ILE A 53 10.00 11.18 3.12
N THR A 54 9.55 11.16 1.87
CA THR A 54 9.93 12.12 0.82
C THR A 54 8.69 12.87 0.33
N SER A 55 8.90 14.07 -0.22
CA SER A 55 7.81 14.84 -0.79
C SER A 55 7.29 14.18 -2.08
N LYS A 56 6.05 13.73 -2.02
CA LYS A 56 5.24 13.11 -3.06
C LYS A 56 3.93 13.86 -3.22
N ASN A 57 3.46 13.97 -4.45
CA ASN A 57 2.31 14.79 -4.81
C ASN A 57 1.38 14.14 -5.84
N SER A 58 1.59 12.85 -6.12
CA SER A 58 0.81 12.12 -7.12
C SER A 58 0.14 10.92 -6.48
N VAL A 59 -1.18 10.96 -6.36
CA VAL A 59 -1.94 9.76 -5.99
C VAL A 59 -2.11 8.90 -7.23
N GLU A 60 -1.88 7.61 -7.06
CA GLU A 60 -1.96 6.60 -8.11
C GLU A 60 -2.87 5.46 -7.67
N HIS A 61 -3.65 4.96 -8.62
CA HIS A 61 -4.50 3.79 -8.45
C HIS A 61 -3.69 2.53 -8.75
N ILE A 62 -3.80 1.48 -7.94
CA ILE A 62 -3.16 0.20 -8.23
C ILE A 62 -3.88 -0.49 -9.38
N THR A 63 -5.17 -0.78 -9.21
CA THR A 63 -6.08 -1.10 -10.31
C THR A 63 -6.52 0.22 -10.96
N PRO A 64 -6.14 0.49 -12.22
CA PRO A 64 -6.33 1.79 -12.86
C PRO A 64 -7.82 2.11 -13.05
N GLN A 65 -8.18 3.40 -13.19
CA GLN A 65 -9.56 3.80 -13.49
C GLN A 65 -9.98 3.44 -14.92
N ASN A 66 -9.06 3.57 -15.88
CA ASN A 66 -9.29 3.19 -17.27
C ASN A 66 -8.87 1.73 -17.47
N ILE A 67 -9.70 0.83 -16.98
CA ILE A 67 -9.48 -0.62 -17.10
C ILE A 67 -9.76 -1.04 -18.55
N ARG A 68 -8.92 -1.89 -19.12
CA ARG A 68 -9.12 -2.41 -20.48
C ARG A 68 -10.14 -3.53 -20.44
N GLU A 69 -10.92 -3.71 -21.50
CA GLU A 69 -12.00 -4.71 -21.54
C GLU A 69 -11.54 -6.15 -21.28
N TYR A 70 -10.27 -6.45 -21.54
CA TYR A 70 -9.66 -7.78 -21.35
C TYR A 70 -8.93 -7.94 -20.01
N ASP A 71 -8.88 -6.91 -19.16
CA ASP A 71 -8.29 -7.02 -17.84
C ASP A 71 -9.20 -7.85 -16.92
N SER A 72 -8.60 -8.70 -16.08
CA SER A 72 -9.34 -9.57 -15.15
C SER A 72 -10.23 -8.81 -14.17
N ASN A 73 -9.95 -7.51 -13.96
CA ASN A 73 -10.60 -6.66 -12.97
C ASN A 73 -11.49 -5.60 -13.61
N LYS A 74 -11.92 -5.76 -14.87
CA LYS A 74 -12.72 -4.79 -15.62
C LYS A 74 -13.99 -4.32 -14.91
N ASP A 75 -14.58 -5.17 -14.06
CA ASP A 75 -15.82 -4.88 -13.33
C ASP A 75 -15.54 -4.41 -11.89
N ALA A 76 -14.31 -4.02 -11.55
CA ALA A 76 -13.94 -3.54 -10.22
C ALA A 76 -14.70 -2.25 -9.87
N THR A 77 -15.36 -2.26 -8.73
CA THR A 77 -16.20 -1.16 -8.24
C THR A 77 -15.54 -0.36 -7.11
N GLU A 78 -14.52 -0.93 -6.46
CA GLU A 78 -13.86 -0.33 -5.29
C GLU A 78 -12.63 0.51 -5.67
N ILE A 79 -12.45 0.84 -6.94
CA ILE A 79 -11.22 1.45 -7.46
C ILE A 79 -10.83 2.77 -6.78
N ASP A 80 -11.79 3.55 -6.26
CA ASP A 80 -11.51 4.80 -5.54
C ASP A 80 -11.35 4.62 -4.02
N SER A 81 -11.38 3.38 -3.52
CA SER A 81 -11.15 3.05 -2.13
C SER A 81 -9.70 3.35 -1.73
N PHE A 82 -9.49 3.74 -0.47
CA PHE A 82 -8.14 3.93 0.06
C PHE A 82 -7.29 2.67 -0.09
N GLY A 83 -7.90 1.47 -0.10
CA GLY A 83 -7.20 0.21 -0.36
C GLY A 83 -6.56 0.09 -1.75
N ASN A 84 -7.02 0.87 -2.74
CA ASN A 84 -6.48 0.88 -4.10
C ASN A 84 -5.56 2.08 -4.39
N LEU A 85 -5.46 3.04 -3.46
CA LEU A 85 -4.76 4.30 -3.69
C LEU A 85 -3.41 4.34 -2.98
N VAL A 86 -2.38 4.82 -3.66
CA VAL A 86 -1.03 5.04 -3.10
C VAL A 86 -0.52 6.44 -3.43
N LEU A 87 0.32 7.01 -2.57
CA LEU A 87 0.98 8.30 -2.84
C LEU A 87 2.41 8.05 -3.35
N LEU A 88 2.69 8.52 -4.55
CA LEU A 88 3.94 8.28 -5.29
C LEU A 88 4.57 9.60 -5.77
N SER A 89 5.84 9.51 -6.19
CA SER A 89 6.47 10.56 -6.98
C SER A 89 5.86 10.62 -8.38
N GLN A 90 5.95 11.77 -9.05
CA GLN A 90 5.45 11.92 -10.42
C GLN A 90 6.12 10.91 -11.38
N GLY A 91 7.43 10.69 -11.25
CA GLY A 91 8.16 9.74 -12.09
C GLY A 91 7.67 8.29 -11.93
N MET A 92 7.37 7.86 -10.70
CA MET A 92 6.77 6.56 -10.47
C MET A 92 5.36 6.47 -11.03
N ASN A 93 4.54 7.50 -10.83
CA ASN A 93 3.19 7.51 -11.34
C ASN A 93 3.16 7.42 -12.88
N SER A 94 4.02 8.19 -13.55
CA SER A 94 4.18 8.12 -15.01
C SER A 94 4.64 6.74 -15.48
N SER A 95 5.47 6.05 -14.68
CA SER A 95 5.89 4.67 -14.97
C SER A 95 4.75 3.66 -14.79
N PHE A 96 3.82 3.90 -13.86
CA PHE A 96 2.69 3.03 -13.61
C PHE A 96 1.58 3.22 -14.65
N SER A 97 1.04 4.42 -14.81
CA SER A 97 -0.01 4.70 -15.82
C SER A 97 -1.14 3.65 -15.79
N ASN A 98 -1.67 3.25 -16.96
CA ASN A 98 -2.73 2.24 -17.09
C ASN A 98 -2.21 0.80 -17.06
N LYS A 99 -1.09 0.52 -16.38
CA LYS A 99 -0.58 -0.85 -16.22
C LYS A 99 -1.46 -1.67 -15.28
N THR A 100 -1.42 -2.97 -15.44
CA THR A 100 -2.06 -3.95 -14.55
C THR A 100 -1.34 -4.02 -13.20
N TYR A 101 -2.00 -4.61 -12.19
CA TYR A 101 -1.36 -4.91 -10.90
C TYR A 101 -0.05 -5.69 -11.06
N ALA A 102 -0.05 -6.74 -11.91
CA ALA A 102 1.12 -7.57 -12.14
C ALA A 102 2.30 -6.79 -12.72
N GLU A 103 2.05 -5.93 -13.70
CA GLU A 103 3.08 -5.07 -14.28
C GLU A 103 3.59 -4.02 -13.27
N LYS A 104 2.68 -3.36 -12.53
CA LYS A 104 3.05 -2.40 -11.48
C LYS A 104 3.89 -3.05 -10.39
N ARG A 105 3.58 -4.30 -10.01
CA ARG A 105 4.37 -5.09 -9.07
C ARG A 105 5.80 -5.30 -9.57
N VAL A 106 5.99 -5.70 -10.83
CA VAL A 106 7.33 -5.86 -11.42
C VAL A 106 8.09 -4.53 -11.39
N HIS A 107 7.47 -3.44 -11.84
CA HIS A 107 8.10 -2.12 -11.81
C HIS A 107 8.45 -1.66 -10.39
N PHE A 108 7.58 -1.92 -9.41
CA PHE A 108 7.84 -1.62 -8.02
C PHE A 108 9.06 -2.38 -7.53
N LEU A 109 9.11 -3.70 -7.70
CA LEU A 109 10.21 -4.53 -7.23
C LEU A 109 11.54 -4.16 -7.86
N GLU A 110 11.56 -3.87 -9.16
CA GLU A 110 12.76 -3.45 -9.89
C GLU A 110 13.29 -2.10 -9.39
N ARG A 111 12.41 -1.13 -9.15
CA ARG A 111 12.78 0.20 -8.67
C ARG A 111 13.20 0.18 -7.19
N ASN A 112 12.56 -0.66 -6.38
CA ASN A 112 12.74 -0.74 -4.93
C ASN A 112 13.77 -1.83 -4.55
N LYS A 113 14.78 -2.04 -5.41
CA LYS A 113 15.89 -2.96 -5.13
C LYS A 113 16.78 -2.47 -4.00
N VAL A 114 17.00 -1.16 -3.92
CA VAL A 114 17.95 -0.53 -2.99
C VAL A 114 17.23 0.27 -1.91
N GLU A 115 16.31 1.16 -2.31
CA GLU A 115 15.55 2.02 -1.39
C GLU A 115 14.05 1.79 -1.59
N VAL A 116 13.31 1.62 -0.51
CA VAL A 116 11.84 1.50 -0.58
C VAL A 116 11.23 2.89 -0.68
N ASP A 117 10.52 3.13 -1.76
CA ASP A 117 9.84 4.38 -2.07
C ASP A 117 8.55 4.53 -1.23
N SER A 118 7.79 3.45 -0.99
CA SER A 118 6.45 3.48 -0.41
C SER A 118 6.17 2.22 0.41
N LEU A 119 5.95 2.36 1.71
CA LEU A 119 5.64 1.23 2.60
C LEU A 119 4.25 0.68 2.32
N LYS A 120 3.27 1.55 2.01
CA LYS A 120 1.94 1.08 1.61
C LYS A 120 1.99 0.26 0.33
N SER A 121 2.72 0.73 -0.68
CA SER A 121 2.91 -0.04 -1.92
C SER A 121 3.64 -1.36 -1.67
N ALA A 122 4.63 -1.37 -0.76
CA ALA A 122 5.31 -2.59 -0.38
C ALA A 122 4.36 -3.63 0.23
N LEU A 123 3.38 -3.21 1.04
CA LEU A 123 2.32 -4.09 1.56
C LEU A 123 1.42 -4.64 0.45
N ILE A 124 1.00 -3.79 -0.50
CA ILE A 124 0.15 -4.21 -1.62
C ILE A 124 0.86 -5.28 -2.47
N PHE A 125 2.14 -5.07 -2.77
CA PHE A 125 2.91 -5.95 -3.65
C PHE A 125 3.57 -7.14 -2.94
N SER A 126 3.28 -7.36 -1.65
CA SER A 126 3.99 -8.35 -0.84
C SER A 126 3.58 -9.78 -1.12
N ASN A 127 2.32 -10.00 -1.48
CA ASN A 127 1.82 -11.32 -1.82
C ASN A 127 2.21 -11.67 -3.27
N SER A 128 3.24 -12.51 -3.41
CA SER A 128 3.74 -12.98 -4.71
C SER A 128 2.78 -13.92 -5.44
N SER A 129 1.81 -14.50 -4.73
CA SER A 129 0.80 -15.40 -5.31
C SER A 129 -0.36 -14.65 -5.95
N LEU A 130 -0.58 -13.38 -5.59
CA LEU A 130 -1.62 -12.55 -6.22
C LEU A 130 -1.20 -12.14 -7.64
N LYS A 131 -2.12 -12.36 -8.58
CA LYS A 131 -1.99 -11.94 -9.99
C LYS A 131 -2.80 -10.68 -10.31
N SER A 132 -3.79 -10.38 -9.48
CA SER A 132 -4.74 -9.28 -9.64
C SER A 132 -4.95 -8.57 -8.31
N TRP A 133 -5.48 -7.35 -8.37
CA TRP A 133 -5.89 -6.55 -7.22
C TRP A 133 -7.38 -6.22 -7.33
N SER A 134 -8.21 -7.22 -7.05
CA SER A 134 -9.66 -7.16 -7.22
C SER A 134 -10.33 -6.38 -6.07
N ASP A 135 -11.64 -6.21 -6.16
CA ASP A 135 -12.43 -5.54 -5.12
C ASP A 135 -12.25 -6.19 -3.75
N GLU A 136 -12.06 -7.51 -3.68
CA GLU A 136 -11.83 -8.21 -2.41
C GLU A 136 -10.50 -7.80 -1.79
N GLU A 137 -9.40 -7.82 -2.56
CA GLU A 137 -8.10 -7.37 -2.06
C GLU A 137 -8.09 -5.87 -1.73
N ILE A 138 -8.80 -5.05 -2.50
CA ILE A 138 -8.94 -3.62 -2.23
C ILE A 138 -9.66 -3.39 -0.90
N LYS A 139 -10.79 -4.07 -0.66
CA LYS A 139 -11.55 -3.98 0.60
C LYS A 139 -10.70 -4.44 1.77
N GLN A 140 -10.07 -5.60 1.63
CA GLN A 140 -9.21 -6.16 2.68
C GLN A 140 -8.06 -5.21 3.01
N HIS A 141 -7.34 -4.70 2.01
CA HIS A 141 -6.25 -3.76 2.24
C HIS A 141 -6.74 -2.46 2.90
N CYS A 142 -7.93 -1.97 2.54
CA CYS A 142 -8.52 -0.80 3.19
C CYS A 142 -8.78 -1.06 4.69
N LEU A 143 -9.30 -2.24 5.05
CA LEU A 143 -9.49 -2.66 6.43
C LEU A 143 -8.15 -2.77 7.18
N ASP A 144 -7.12 -3.31 6.53
CA ASP A 144 -5.78 -3.40 7.11
C ASP A 144 -5.23 -2.01 7.47
N MET A 145 -5.41 -1.02 6.59
CA MET A 145 -4.96 0.36 6.86
C MET A 145 -5.71 0.98 8.03
N LEU A 146 -7.02 0.73 8.13
CA LEU A 146 -7.83 1.17 9.26
C LEU A 146 -7.35 0.53 10.58
N ASN A 147 -7.04 -0.77 10.56
CA ASN A 147 -6.48 -1.48 11.72
C ASN A 147 -5.13 -0.89 12.16
N ILE A 148 -4.27 -0.54 11.20
CA ILE A 148 -2.99 0.13 11.47
C ILE A 148 -3.21 1.50 12.13
N PHE A 149 -4.15 2.31 11.63
CA PHE A 149 -4.50 3.58 12.26
C PHE A 149 -5.03 3.42 13.68
N ASN A 150 -5.93 2.46 13.89
CA ASN A 150 -6.54 2.19 15.20
C ASN A 150 -5.50 1.69 16.21
N ALA A 151 -4.59 0.81 15.80
CA ALA A 151 -3.49 0.35 16.64
C ALA A 151 -2.60 1.51 17.10
N TYR A 152 -2.28 2.44 16.18
CA TYR A 152 -1.46 3.60 16.52
C TYR A 152 -2.19 4.57 17.45
N GLN A 153 -3.47 4.82 17.20
CA GLN A 153 -4.32 5.63 18.07
C GLN A 153 -4.34 5.06 19.50
N HIS A 154 -4.51 3.74 19.64
CA HIS A 154 -4.48 3.07 20.93
C HIS A 154 -3.12 3.21 21.63
N GLU A 155 -2.00 3.08 20.89
CA GLU A 155 -0.66 3.29 21.47
C GLU A 155 -0.48 4.72 22.00
N ILE A 156 -0.96 5.73 21.27
CA ILE A 156 -0.89 7.14 21.71
C ILE A 156 -1.75 7.40 22.94
N GLU A 157 -2.90 6.73 23.08
CA GLU A 157 -3.75 6.86 24.25
C GLU A 157 -3.09 6.34 25.53
N GLN A 158 -2.18 5.36 25.44
CA GLN A 158 -1.41 4.85 26.58
C GLN A 158 -0.27 5.79 27.02
N LEU A 159 0.05 6.83 26.25
CA LEU A 159 1.05 7.85 26.61
C LEU A 159 0.48 8.97 27.48
N ARG A 160 -0.85 8.99 27.70
CA ARG A 160 -1.55 9.96 28.55
C ARG A 160 -1.42 9.59 30.01
#